data_AF-A0A7I4YJW7-F1
#
_entry.id   AF-A0A7I4YJW7-F1
#
_cell.length_a   1.000
_cell.length_b   1.000
_cell.length_c   1.000
_cell.angle_alpha   90.00
_cell.angle_beta   90.00
_cell.angle_gamma   90.00
#
_symmetry.space_group_name_H-M   'P 1'
#
loop_
_entity.id
_entity.type
_entity.pdbx_description
1 polymer ?
#
loop_
_entity_poly.entity_id
_entity_poly.type
_entity_poly.pdbx_seq_one_letter_code
_entity_poly.pdbx_strand_id
1 'polypeptide(L)'
;TGAKLDRPSNCSEYEPFVTFWPLHLSLLFQVIAGLLSAVLGGYTLTQCKALYFHVNCKLMHLWKYLYSSTPCAIATSAFTCTILRFPLTTSYIAIVILQFMMVLERLIAMFKKADYEKSGCLLGVIFLVFGVVTSTMVTLWSVQPETFSNFYSYCSSGSTRTIARLTIINISLCVICALSLTGTLLLKVYNKYALERKTYSLGDSFQLRENQHIIQFLYPLSIYQGIFLFLFTSVGVVAAMFREQLAVITFRTIFASIYVIPYYTASTPLVILWIINEARKQKTKRLDELRNVKNERELYFSNCSKLWNKA
;
A
#
# COMPACT_ATOMS: atom_id res chain seq x y z
N THR A 1 -21.18 5.61 -35.04
CA THR A 1 -22.49 6.13 -34.62
C THR A 1 -22.37 6.67 -33.20
N GLY A 2 -22.13 7.99 -33.06
CA GLY A 2 -21.97 8.62 -31.74
C GLY A 2 -23.34 8.92 -31.13
N ALA A 3 -23.82 8.06 -30.24
CA ALA A 3 -24.99 8.38 -29.43
C ALA A 3 -24.66 9.57 -28.53
N LYS A 4 -25.32 10.72 -28.75
CA LYS A 4 -25.33 11.83 -27.78
C LYS A 4 -25.93 11.27 -26.50
N LEU A 5 -25.15 11.16 -25.43
CA LEU A 5 -25.71 10.91 -24.11
C LEU A 5 -26.51 12.15 -23.71
N ASP A 6 -27.84 12.05 -23.70
CA ASP A 6 -28.70 13.10 -23.20
C ASP A 6 -28.46 13.29 -21.70
N ARG A 7 -28.23 14.55 -21.32
CA ARG A 7 -27.95 14.95 -19.94
C ARG A 7 -29.25 14.74 -19.11
N PRO A 8 -29.18 14.29 -17.84
CA PRO A 8 -30.37 14.12 -17.02
C PRO A 8 -31.19 15.41 -16.97
N SER A 9 -32.49 15.32 -17.28
CA SER A 9 -33.41 16.47 -17.33
C SER A 9 -33.84 16.96 -15.94
N ASN A 10 -33.65 16.13 -14.90
CA ASN A 10 -33.95 16.47 -13.51
C ASN A 10 -32.68 16.40 -12.66
N CYS A 11 -32.17 17.56 -12.21
CA CYS A 11 -30.93 17.68 -11.44
C CYS A 11 -31.13 17.95 -9.95
N SER A 12 -32.39 17.97 -9.48
CA SER A 12 -32.73 18.17 -8.06
C SER A 12 -32.11 17.10 -7.14
N GLU A 13 -31.89 15.88 -7.64
CA GLU A 13 -31.23 14.80 -6.88
C GLU A 13 -29.75 15.11 -6.55
N TYR A 14 -29.12 16.04 -7.28
CA TYR A 14 -27.70 16.39 -7.10
C TYR A 14 -27.46 17.59 -6.20
N GLU A 15 -28.49 18.40 -5.94
CA GLU A 15 -28.39 19.61 -5.12
C GLU A 15 -27.81 19.37 -3.72
N PRO A 16 -28.15 18.28 -3.00
CA PRO A 16 -27.58 18.01 -1.68
C PRO A 16 -26.07 17.79 -1.69
N PHE A 17 -25.49 17.32 -2.81
CA PHE A 17 -24.04 17.12 -2.91
C PHE A 17 -23.27 18.43 -2.99
N VAL A 18 -23.93 19.52 -3.44
CA VAL A 18 -23.34 20.86 -3.57
C VAL A 18 -23.47 21.63 -2.27
N THR A 19 -24.57 21.45 -1.54
CA THR A 19 -24.84 22.19 -0.30
C THR A 19 -24.26 21.53 0.95
N PHE A 20 -23.95 20.22 0.91
CA PHE A 20 -23.48 19.49 2.09
C PHE A 20 -21.99 19.78 2.41
N TRP A 21 -21.76 20.69 3.37
CA TRP A 21 -20.43 21.14 3.79
C TRP A 21 -19.46 20.02 4.22
N PRO A 22 -19.86 18.97 4.98
CA PRO A 22 -18.92 17.94 5.41
C PRO A 22 -18.25 17.18 4.25
N LEU A 23 -18.95 17.01 3.13
CA LEU A 23 -18.36 16.39 1.93
C LEU A 23 -17.24 17.26 1.34
N HIS A 24 -17.45 18.57 1.26
CA HIS A 24 -16.45 19.52 0.76
C HIS A 24 -15.19 19.53 1.61
N LEU A 25 -15.36 19.53 2.93
CA LEU A 25 -14.25 19.46 3.88
C LEU A 25 -13.43 18.16 3.68
N SER A 26 -14.11 17.01 3.54
CA SER A 26 -13.44 15.74 3.26
C SER A 26 -12.67 15.76 1.93
N LEU A 27 -13.26 16.32 0.87
CA LEU A 27 -12.60 16.43 -0.43
C LEU A 27 -11.40 17.36 -0.38
N LEU A 28 -11.49 18.47 0.35
CA LEU A 28 -10.37 19.39 0.55
C LEU A 28 -9.19 18.67 1.22
N PHE A 29 -9.44 17.93 2.30
CA PHE A 29 -8.40 17.14 2.97
C PHE A 29 -7.77 16.10 2.03
N GLN A 30 -8.57 15.41 1.23
CA GLN A 30 -8.05 14.46 0.23
C GLN A 30 -7.16 15.14 -0.82
N VAL A 31 -7.53 16.35 -1.26
CA VAL A 31 -6.73 17.12 -2.23
C VAL A 31 -5.42 17.60 -1.60
N ILE A 32 -5.46 18.13 -0.39
CA ILE A 32 -4.26 18.52 0.35
C ILE A 32 -3.33 17.32 0.54
N ALA A 33 -3.86 16.18 0.99
CA ALA A 33 -3.09 14.95 1.13
C ALA A 33 -2.51 14.47 -0.21
N GLY A 34 -3.29 14.55 -1.30
CA GLY A 34 -2.83 14.22 -2.64
C GLY A 34 -1.70 15.13 -3.15
N LEU A 35 -1.79 16.44 -2.90
CA LEU A 35 -0.74 17.40 -3.25
C LEU A 35 0.53 17.18 -2.40
N LEU A 36 0.38 16.96 -1.10
CA LEU A 36 1.50 16.59 -0.21
C LEU A 36 2.16 15.30 -0.69
N SER A 37 1.36 14.28 -1.03
CA SER A 37 1.85 13.03 -1.59
C SER A 37 2.63 13.28 -2.86
N ALA A 38 2.19 14.19 -3.73
CA ALA A 38 2.88 14.55 -4.98
C ALA A 38 4.20 15.26 -4.76
N VAL A 39 4.25 16.20 -3.82
CA VAL A 39 5.47 16.92 -3.45
C VAL A 39 6.47 15.96 -2.80
N LEU A 40 6.03 15.13 -1.85
CA LEU A 40 6.86 14.12 -1.20
C LEU A 40 7.29 13.03 -2.18
N GLY A 41 6.43 12.66 -3.11
CA GLY A 41 6.72 11.80 -4.24
C GLY A 41 7.81 12.41 -5.10
N GLY A 42 7.66 13.65 -5.55
CA GLY A 42 8.67 14.40 -6.30
C GLY A 42 10.00 14.51 -5.56
N TYR A 43 9.98 14.74 -4.25
CA TYR A 43 11.19 14.78 -3.43
C TYR A 43 11.87 13.41 -3.28
N THR A 44 11.10 12.37 -3.00
CA THR A 44 11.66 11.00 -2.97
C THR A 44 12.12 10.55 -4.34
N LEU A 45 11.50 11.04 -5.40
CA LEU A 45 11.85 10.79 -6.79
C LEU A 45 13.17 11.41 -7.20
N THR A 46 13.41 12.67 -6.84
CA THR A 46 14.72 13.29 -7.09
C THR A 46 15.83 12.56 -6.34
N GLN A 47 15.51 11.95 -5.18
CA GLN A 47 16.42 11.08 -4.44
C GLN A 47 16.55 9.65 -5.03
N CYS A 48 15.52 9.12 -5.69
CA CYS A 48 15.45 7.72 -6.13
C CYS A 48 15.40 7.49 -7.66
N LYS A 49 15.52 8.53 -8.49
CA LYS A 49 15.58 8.53 -9.97
C LYS A 49 14.44 7.85 -10.76
N ALA A 50 13.44 7.18 -10.16
CA ALA A 50 12.30 6.62 -10.93
C ALA A 50 11.05 6.30 -10.08
N LEU A 51 9.92 6.92 -10.42
CA LEU A 51 8.52 6.65 -9.99
C LEU A 51 7.59 7.67 -10.69
N TYR A 52 6.36 7.30 -11.01
CA TYR A 52 5.40 8.18 -11.69
C TYR A 52 4.22 8.50 -10.79
N PHE A 53 3.75 9.76 -10.82
CA PHE A 53 2.77 10.28 -9.86
C PHE A 53 1.36 10.46 -10.44
N HIS A 54 0.34 10.10 -9.65
CA HIS A 54 -1.08 10.08 -10.04
C HIS A 54 -1.88 11.23 -9.38
N VAL A 55 -1.60 12.50 -9.70
CA VAL A 55 -2.31 13.70 -9.14
C VAL A 55 -3.63 14.04 -9.87
N ASN A 56 -3.80 13.60 -11.11
CA ASN A 56 -4.74 14.26 -12.04
C ASN A 56 -6.24 14.07 -11.73
N CYS A 57 -6.64 13.02 -11.00
CA CYS A 57 -8.06 12.67 -10.87
C CYS A 57 -8.82 13.50 -9.81
N LYS A 58 -8.21 13.79 -8.66
CA LYS A 58 -8.91 14.48 -7.54
C LYS A 58 -8.97 15.98 -7.76
N LEU A 59 -7.95 16.55 -8.41
CA LEU A 59 -7.93 17.95 -8.83
C LEU A 59 -9.08 18.25 -9.81
N MET A 60 -9.35 17.33 -10.75
CA MET A 60 -10.45 17.46 -11.71
C MET A 60 -11.83 17.52 -11.01
N HIS A 61 -12.06 16.68 -9.99
CA HIS A 61 -13.32 16.70 -9.24
C HIS A 61 -13.47 17.98 -8.42
N LEU A 62 -12.44 18.40 -7.68
CA LEU A 62 -12.50 19.63 -6.90
C LEU A 62 -12.71 20.85 -7.80
N TRP A 63 -12.00 20.93 -8.93
CA TRP A 63 -12.16 22.00 -9.91
C TRP A 63 -13.59 22.07 -10.46
N LYS A 64 -14.18 20.92 -10.81
CA LYS A 64 -15.59 20.86 -11.23
C LYS A 64 -16.55 21.33 -10.13
N TYR A 65 -16.32 20.95 -8.87
CA TYR A 65 -17.18 21.37 -7.76
C TYR A 65 -17.08 22.87 -7.47
N LEU A 66 -15.88 23.46 -7.58
CA LEU A 66 -15.66 24.88 -7.31
C LEU A 66 -16.12 25.80 -8.45
N TYR A 67 -16.07 25.32 -9.71
CA TYR A 67 -16.28 26.16 -10.89
C TYR A 67 -17.61 25.89 -11.63
N SER A 68 -18.36 24.84 -11.27
CA SER A 68 -19.65 24.55 -11.91
C SER A 68 -20.77 25.40 -11.34
N SER A 69 -21.29 26.34 -12.14
CA SER A 69 -22.43 27.18 -11.76
C SER A 69 -23.79 26.45 -11.78
N THR A 70 -23.87 25.25 -12.36
CA THR A 70 -25.11 24.46 -12.45
C THR A 70 -24.92 23.06 -11.88
N PRO A 71 -25.89 22.52 -11.12
CA PRO A 71 -25.79 21.19 -10.49
C PRO A 71 -25.64 20.06 -11.53
N CYS A 72 -26.22 20.22 -12.72
CA CYS A 72 -26.10 19.25 -13.81
C CYS A 72 -24.69 19.15 -14.41
N ALA A 73 -23.84 20.18 -14.25
CA ALA A 73 -22.47 20.18 -14.79
C ALA A 73 -21.49 19.33 -13.96
N ILE A 74 -21.86 19.01 -12.72
CA ILE A 74 -21.07 18.20 -11.78
C ILE A 74 -21.17 16.70 -12.14
N ALA A 75 -22.29 16.30 -12.76
CA ALA A 75 -22.53 14.94 -13.21
C ALA A 75 -21.43 14.50 -14.19
N THR A 76 -20.75 13.40 -13.85
CA THR A 76 -19.69 12.80 -14.67
C THR A 76 -20.20 11.47 -15.22
N SER A 77 -19.86 11.16 -16.48
CA SER A 77 -20.27 9.91 -17.10
C SER A 77 -19.69 8.70 -16.35
N ALA A 78 -20.46 7.62 -16.28
CA ALA A 78 -20.02 6.35 -15.71
C ALA A 78 -18.70 5.87 -16.32
N PHE A 79 -18.54 6.04 -17.64
CA PHE A 79 -17.32 5.68 -18.36
C PHE A 79 -16.08 6.41 -17.83
N THR A 80 -16.14 7.74 -17.69
CA THR A 80 -15.02 8.54 -17.16
C THR A 80 -14.74 8.15 -15.71
N CYS A 81 -15.77 7.96 -14.88
CA CYS A 81 -15.58 7.49 -13.51
C CYS A 81 -14.86 6.13 -13.45
N THR A 82 -15.26 5.19 -14.30
CA THR A 82 -14.68 3.84 -14.35
C THR A 82 -13.21 3.88 -14.78
N ILE A 83 -12.87 4.64 -15.82
CA ILE A 83 -11.47 4.80 -16.27
C ILE A 83 -10.61 5.36 -15.14
N LEU A 84 -11.11 6.35 -14.40
CA LEU A 84 -10.36 6.97 -13.32
C LEU A 84 -10.22 6.06 -12.10
N ARG A 85 -11.25 5.26 -11.81
CA ARG A 85 -11.29 4.35 -10.68
C ARG A 85 -10.49 3.06 -10.91
N PHE A 86 -10.42 2.61 -12.16
CA PHE A 86 -9.84 1.30 -12.49
C PHE A 86 -8.37 1.17 -12.03
N PRO A 87 -7.46 2.13 -12.29
CA PRO A 87 -6.09 2.05 -11.78
C PRO A 87 -6.00 2.10 -10.26
N LEU A 88 -6.83 2.93 -9.61
CA LEU A 88 -6.86 3.08 -8.15
C LEU A 88 -7.33 1.78 -7.45
N THR A 89 -8.38 1.17 -7.97
CA THR A 89 -8.91 -0.10 -7.43
C THR A 89 -7.95 -1.26 -7.71
N THR A 90 -7.41 -1.34 -8.92
CA THR A 90 -6.43 -2.38 -9.29
C THR A 90 -5.18 -2.27 -8.43
N SER A 91 -4.60 -1.07 -8.28
CA SER A 91 -3.40 -0.87 -7.46
C SER A 91 -3.63 -1.21 -5.99
N TYR A 92 -4.76 -0.79 -5.42
CA TYR A 92 -5.12 -1.14 -4.05
C TYR A 92 -5.25 -2.65 -3.83
N ILE A 93 -5.94 -3.37 -4.74
CA ILE A 93 -6.06 -4.83 -4.66
C ILE A 93 -4.69 -5.49 -4.84
N ALA A 94 -3.88 -5.00 -5.79
CA ALA A 94 -2.53 -5.49 -6.05
C ALA A 94 -1.65 -5.34 -4.81
N ILE A 95 -1.69 -4.20 -4.12
CA ILE A 95 -0.92 -3.94 -2.90
C ILE A 95 -1.25 -4.98 -1.83
N VAL A 96 -2.53 -5.32 -1.61
CA VAL A 96 -2.94 -6.34 -0.62
C VAL A 96 -2.49 -7.74 -1.03
N ILE A 97 -2.65 -8.11 -2.31
CA ILE A 97 -2.26 -9.44 -2.79
C ILE A 97 -0.74 -9.60 -2.75
N LEU A 98 0.01 -8.60 -3.23
CA LEU A 98 1.47 -8.63 -3.23
C LEU A 98 2.02 -8.64 -1.80
N GLN A 99 1.37 -7.94 -0.87
CA GLN A 99 1.70 -8.02 0.56
C GLN A 99 1.63 -9.47 1.08
N PHE A 100 0.55 -10.17 0.75
CA PHE A 100 0.38 -11.57 1.12
C PHE A 100 1.42 -12.47 0.45
N MET A 101 1.68 -12.25 -0.85
CA MET A 101 2.68 -13.01 -1.60
C MET A 101 4.10 -12.81 -1.06
N MET A 102 4.45 -11.60 -0.63
CA MET A 102 5.74 -11.35 0.04
C MET A 102 5.85 -12.15 1.35
N VAL A 103 4.78 -12.25 2.14
CA VAL A 103 4.78 -13.08 3.35
C VAL A 103 4.95 -14.56 3.00
N LEU A 104 4.26 -15.06 1.96
CA LEU A 104 4.41 -16.42 1.47
C LEU A 104 5.82 -16.73 0.95
N GLU A 105 6.42 -15.83 0.17
CA GLU A 105 7.81 -15.95 -0.30
C GLU A 105 8.75 -16.13 0.89
N ARG A 106 8.59 -15.32 1.95
CA ARG A 106 9.43 -15.39 3.16
C ARG A 106 9.17 -16.65 3.97
N LEU A 107 7.94 -17.15 4.02
CA LEU A 107 7.64 -18.46 4.62
C LEU A 107 8.33 -19.58 3.83
N ILE A 108 8.25 -19.56 2.50
CA ILE A 108 8.92 -20.57 1.65
C ILE A 108 10.44 -20.51 1.82
N ALA A 109 11.04 -19.31 1.82
CA ALA A 109 12.47 -19.11 2.03
C ALA A 109 12.93 -19.64 3.40
N MET A 110 12.08 -19.58 4.41
CA MET A 110 12.35 -20.09 5.74
C MET A 110 12.37 -21.63 5.80
N PHE A 111 11.45 -22.30 5.10
CA PHE A 111 11.35 -23.76 5.09
C PHE A 111 12.26 -24.45 4.07
N LYS A 112 12.51 -23.84 2.91
CA LYS A 112 13.28 -24.42 1.79
C LYS A 112 14.61 -23.71 1.55
N LYS A 113 15.43 -23.58 2.59
CA LYS A 113 16.70 -22.81 2.54
C LYS A 113 17.65 -23.23 1.41
N ALA A 114 17.87 -24.54 1.23
CA ALA A 114 18.83 -25.06 0.27
C ALA A 114 18.50 -24.75 -1.20
N ASP A 115 17.21 -24.82 -1.56
CA ASP A 115 16.76 -24.60 -2.94
C ASP A 115 16.42 -23.13 -3.23
N TYR A 116 16.13 -22.35 -2.17
CA TYR A 116 15.68 -20.97 -2.31
C TYR A 116 16.72 -20.07 -2.98
N GLU A 117 18.02 -20.28 -2.74
CA GLU A 117 19.07 -19.48 -3.39
C GLU A 117 19.02 -19.56 -4.92
N LYS A 118 18.63 -20.71 -5.48
CA LYS A 118 18.56 -20.92 -6.93
C LYS A 118 17.23 -20.40 -7.52
N SER A 119 16.15 -20.47 -6.75
CA SER A 119 14.79 -20.22 -7.26
C SER A 119 14.13 -18.93 -6.77
N GLY A 120 14.74 -18.20 -5.83
CA GLY A 120 14.11 -17.04 -5.17
C GLY A 120 13.67 -15.95 -6.14
N CYS A 121 14.51 -15.59 -7.12
CA CYS A 121 14.17 -14.59 -8.13
C CYS A 121 12.98 -15.02 -8.99
N LEU A 122 12.99 -16.28 -9.48
CA LEU A 122 11.89 -16.83 -10.28
C LEU A 122 10.58 -16.85 -9.49
N LEU A 123 10.64 -17.27 -8.22
CA LEU A 123 9.46 -17.32 -7.34
C LEU A 123 8.86 -15.92 -7.14
N GLY A 124 9.71 -14.92 -6.87
CA GLY A 124 9.27 -13.53 -6.73
C GLY A 124 8.60 -12.99 -8.00
N VAL A 125 9.16 -13.28 -9.18
CA VAL A 125 8.55 -12.88 -10.47
C VAL A 125 7.20 -13.57 -10.69
N ILE A 126 7.10 -14.87 -10.40
CA ILE A 126 5.83 -15.61 -10.52
C ILE A 126 4.75 -15.00 -9.63
N PHE A 127 5.08 -14.73 -8.37
CA PHE A 127 4.15 -14.11 -7.43
C PHE A 127 3.76 -12.68 -7.82
N LEU A 128 4.69 -11.88 -8.34
CA LEU A 128 4.41 -10.56 -8.86
C LEU A 128 3.40 -10.61 -10.02
N VAL A 129 3.67 -11.43 -11.03
CA VAL A 129 2.80 -11.60 -12.21
C VAL A 129 1.42 -12.09 -11.77
N PHE A 130 1.39 -13.11 -10.90
CA PHE A 130 0.14 -13.64 -10.36
C PHE A 130 -0.68 -12.57 -9.61
N GLY A 131 -0.04 -11.76 -8.77
CA GLY A 131 -0.69 -10.68 -8.03
C GLY A 131 -1.27 -9.58 -8.93
N VAL A 132 -0.53 -9.16 -9.95
CA VAL A 132 -0.97 -8.14 -10.91
C VAL A 132 -2.12 -8.65 -11.80
N VAL A 133 -2.02 -9.89 -12.30
CA VAL A 133 -3.09 -10.49 -13.11
C VAL A 133 -4.35 -10.67 -12.28
N THR A 134 -4.23 -11.23 -11.07
CA THR A 134 -5.38 -11.47 -10.18
C THR A 134 -6.06 -10.15 -9.79
N SER A 135 -5.31 -9.12 -9.42
CA SER A 135 -5.87 -7.81 -9.08
C SER A 135 -6.61 -7.15 -10.25
N THR A 136 -6.07 -7.27 -11.46
CA THR A 136 -6.71 -6.78 -12.69
C THR A 136 -8.02 -7.54 -12.96
N MET A 137 -8.00 -8.87 -12.86
CA MET A 137 -9.19 -9.71 -13.08
C MET A 137 -10.29 -9.43 -12.06
N VAL A 138 -9.95 -9.31 -10.77
CA VAL A 138 -10.90 -8.95 -9.72
C VAL A 138 -11.49 -7.57 -9.96
N THR A 139 -10.68 -6.61 -10.41
CA THR A 139 -11.17 -5.26 -10.74
C THR A 139 -12.12 -5.28 -11.94
N LEU A 140 -11.78 -6.01 -13.02
CA LEU A 140 -12.66 -6.19 -14.18
C LEU A 140 -13.99 -6.84 -13.78
N TRP A 141 -13.94 -7.88 -12.95
CA TRP A 141 -15.13 -8.54 -12.40
C TRP A 141 -15.99 -7.57 -11.57
N SER A 142 -15.36 -6.66 -10.81
CA SER A 142 -16.09 -5.66 -10.02
C SER A 142 -16.84 -4.65 -10.89
N VAL A 143 -16.34 -4.34 -12.08
CA VAL A 143 -16.89 -3.30 -12.99
C VAL A 143 -17.90 -3.86 -13.99
N GLN A 144 -17.88 -5.17 -14.27
CA GLN A 144 -18.74 -5.81 -15.28
C GLN A 144 -20.25 -5.47 -15.21
N PRO A 145 -20.90 -5.28 -14.03
CA PRO A 145 -22.33 -4.95 -13.96
C PRO A 145 -22.69 -3.52 -14.41
N GLU A 146 -21.68 -2.68 -14.65
CA GLU A 146 -21.89 -1.25 -14.82
C GLU A 146 -22.38 -0.90 -16.23
N THR A 147 -23.50 -0.17 -16.27
CA THR A 147 -24.05 0.38 -17.51
C THR A 147 -23.44 1.75 -17.74
N PHE A 148 -22.69 1.90 -18.84
CA PHE A 148 -21.94 3.11 -19.17
C PHE A 148 -22.81 4.32 -19.56
N SER A 149 -24.13 4.13 -19.64
CA SER A 149 -25.13 5.17 -19.92
C SER A 149 -25.46 6.05 -18.71
N ASN A 150 -25.08 5.65 -17.49
CA ASN A 150 -25.43 6.39 -16.28
C ASN A 150 -24.49 7.57 -16.01
N PHE A 151 -25.00 8.52 -15.23
CA PHE A 151 -24.25 9.66 -14.71
C PHE A 151 -24.12 9.58 -13.19
N TYR A 152 -22.95 9.92 -12.66
CA TYR A 152 -22.68 9.94 -11.24
C TYR A 152 -22.20 11.33 -10.79
N SER A 153 -22.70 11.79 -9.65
CA SER A 153 -22.18 12.98 -8.97
C SER A 153 -20.81 12.74 -8.33
N TYR A 154 -20.48 11.49 -8.02
CA TYR A 154 -19.26 11.14 -7.31
C TYR A 154 -18.64 9.83 -7.80
N CYS A 155 -17.45 9.90 -8.41
CA CYS A 155 -16.78 8.73 -9.01
C CYS A 155 -16.03 7.84 -7.99
N SER A 156 -15.84 8.28 -6.75
CA SER A 156 -15.02 7.53 -5.76
C SER A 156 -15.79 6.40 -5.06
N SER A 157 -17.11 6.31 -5.21
CA SER A 157 -17.97 5.32 -4.53
C SER A 157 -18.54 4.29 -5.50
N GLY A 158 -18.80 3.06 -5.03
CA GLY A 158 -19.53 2.03 -5.79
C GLY A 158 -20.92 2.52 -6.20
N SER A 159 -21.40 2.08 -7.37
CA SER A 159 -22.81 2.23 -7.70
C SER A 159 -23.64 1.27 -6.84
N THR A 160 -24.96 1.45 -6.82
CA THR A 160 -25.87 0.50 -6.16
C THR A 160 -25.79 -0.91 -6.77
N ARG A 161 -25.35 -1.04 -8.02
CA ARG A 161 -25.18 -2.35 -8.69
C ARG A 161 -23.84 -3.00 -8.37
N THR A 162 -22.78 -2.21 -8.21
CA THR A 162 -21.43 -2.73 -7.94
C THR A 162 -21.13 -2.90 -6.46
N ILE A 163 -21.90 -2.27 -5.57
CA ILE A 163 -21.64 -2.29 -4.13
C ILE A 163 -21.58 -3.72 -3.55
N ALA A 164 -22.47 -4.63 -3.96
CA ALA A 164 -22.46 -6.02 -3.46
C ALA A 164 -21.15 -6.75 -3.80
N ARG A 165 -20.68 -6.64 -5.05
CA ARG A 165 -19.39 -7.23 -5.48
C ARG A 165 -18.22 -6.59 -4.74
N LEU A 166 -18.25 -5.27 -4.57
CA LEU A 166 -17.22 -4.56 -3.80
C LEU A 166 -17.18 -4.95 -2.34
N THR A 167 -18.33 -5.22 -1.71
CA THR A 167 -18.39 -5.72 -0.34
C THR A 167 -17.71 -7.08 -0.22
N ILE A 168 -17.99 -8.02 -1.14
CA ILE A 168 -17.33 -9.34 -1.18
C ILE A 168 -15.81 -9.19 -1.33
N ILE A 169 -15.37 -8.30 -2.23
CA ILE A 169 -13.95 -8.01 -2.43
C ILE A 169 -13.34 -7.45 -1.14
N ASN A 170 -13.97 -6.46 -0.50
CA ASN A 170 -13.45 -5.86 0.74
C ASN A 170 -13.38 -6.84 1.90
N ILE A 171 -14.37 -7.74 2.04
CA ILE A 171 -14.32 -8.82 3.04
C ILE A 171 -13.13 -9.75 2.76
N SER A 172 -12.97 -10.16 1.50
CA SER A 172 -11.86 -11.04 1.09
C SER A 172 -10.50 -10.40 1.34
N LEU A 173 -10.35 -9.11 0.99
CA LEU A 173 -9.13 -8.35 1.24
C LEU A 173 -8.86 -8.16 2.73
N CYS A 174 -9.90 -7.96 3.55
CA CYS A 174 -9.77 -7.87 5.00
C CYS A 174 -9.17 -9.17 5.58
N VAL A 175 -9.67 -10.33 5.14
CA VAL A 175 -9.14 -11.65 5.53
C VAL A 175 -7.68 -11.80 5.10
N ILE A 176 -7.35 -11.46 3.85
CA ILE A 176 -5.98 -11.54 3.33
C ILE A 176 -5.04 -10.60 4.10
N CYS A 177 -5.48 -9.39 4.45
CA CYS A 177 -4.72 -8.45 5.29
C CYS A 177 -4.47 -9.01 6.68
N ALA A 178 -5.50 -9.58 7.32
CA ALA A 178 -5.35 -10.20 8.64
C ALA A 178 -4.37 -11.38 8.61
N LEU A 179 -4.46 -12.26 7.60
CA LEU A 179 -3.52 -13.35 7.40
C LEU A 179 -2.09 -12.85 7.16
N SER A 180 -1.93 -11.79 6.37
CA SER A 180 -0.61 -11.20 6.09
C SER A 180 0.03 -10.57 7.34
N LEU A 181 -0.76 -9.87 8.14
CA LEU A 181 -0.31 -9.29 9.41
C LEU A 181 0.10 -10.38 10.40
N THR A 182 -0.76 -11.38 10.60
CA THR A 182 -0.47 -12.53 11.47
C THR A 182 0.76 -13.28 10.98
N GLY A 183 0.87 -13.55 9.68
CA GLY A 183 2.03 -14.21 9.07
C GLY A 183 3.32 -13.41 9.27
N THR A 184 3.28 -12.09 9.14
CA THR A 184 4.43 -11.21 9.40
C THR A 184 4.87 -11.26 10.87
N LEU A 185 3.92 -11.27 11.82
CA LEU A 185 4.23 -11.39 13.25
C LEU A 185 4.81 -12.76 13.58
N LEU A 186 4.22 -13.84 13.06
CA LEU A 186 4.70 -15.21 13.24
C LEU A 186 6.12 -15.37 12.68
N LEU A 187 6.39 -14.85 11.47
CA LEU A 187 7.72 -14.86 10.87
C LEU A 187 8.76 -14.17 11.77
N LYS A 188 8.41 -13.05 12.40
CA LYS A 188 9.32 -12.34 13.33
C LYS A 188 9.59 -13.16 14.59
N VAL A 189 8.55 -13.70 15.22
CA VAL A 189 8.68 -14.52 16.43
C VAL A 189 9.52 -15.77 16.13
N TYR A 190 9.21 -16.44 15.04
CA TYR A 190 9.93 -17.63 14.61
C TYR A 190 11.40 -17.33 14.30
N ASN A 191 11.70 -16.26 13.56
CA ASN A 191 13.10 -15.92 13.27
C ASN A 191 13.90 -15.60 14.53
N LYS A 192 13.31 -14.87 15.49
CA LYS A 192 13.95 -14.61 16.79
C LYS A 192 14.27 -15.93 17.50
N TYR A 193 13.29 -16.83 17.56
CA TYR A 193 13.46 -18.14 18.17
C TYR A 193 14.49 -19.03 17.44
N ALA A 194 14.51 -19.01 16.10
CA ALA A 194 15.46 -19.77 15.29
C ALA A 194 16.91 -19.30 15.49
N LEU A 195 17.14 -18.01 15.69
CA LEU A 195 18.46 -17.45 15.98
C LEU A 195 18.99 -17.86 17.36
N GLU A 196 18.10 -17.95 18.35
CA GLU A 196 18.45 -18.37 19.70
C GLU A 196 18.88 -19.85 19.76
N ARG A 197 18.38 -20.70 18.85
CA ARG A 197 18.67 -22.14 18.81
C ARG A 197 20.08 -22.55 18.35
N LYS A 198 21.01 -21.63 18.04
CA LYS A 198 22.43 -21.88 17.66
C LYS A 198 22.67 -23.22 16.91
N THR A 199 22.24 -23.32 15.65
CA THR A 199 22.60 -24.45 14.79
C THR A 199 24.04 -24.33 14.28
N TYR A 200 24.85 -25.39 14.46
CA TYR A 200 26.32 -25.42 14.26
C TYR A 200 26.83 -25.36 12.80
N SER A 201 25.95 -25.24 11.82
CA SER A 201 26.32 -25.06 10.42
C SER A 201 26.60 -23.58 10.12
N LEU A 202 27.84 -23.29 9.69
CA LEU A 202 28.28 -21.95 9.29
C LEU A 202 27.41 -21.37 8.15
N GLY A 203 27.03 -22.20 7.18
CA GLY A 203 26.19 -21.80 6.05
C GLY A 203 24.76 -21.42 6.48
N ASP A 204 24.14 -22.27 7.30
CA ASP A 204 22.78 -22.01 7.80
C ASP A 204 22.72 -20.77 8.68
N SER A 205 23.76 -20.54 9.49
CA SER A 205 23.89 -19.37 10.35
C SER A 205 24.06 -18.08 9.54
N PHE A 206 24.80 -18.14 8.43
CA PHE A 206 24.97 -16.99 7.53
C PHE A 206 23.65 -16.63 6.85
N GLN A 207 22.98 -17.61 6.21
CA GLN A 207 21.70 -17.40 5.54
C GLN A 207 20.61 -16.90 6.51
N LEU A 208 20.56 -17.44 7.74
CA LEU A 208 19.59 -17.00 8.75
C LEU A 208 19.83 -15.54 9.16
N ARG A 209 21.09 -15.11 9.28
CA ARG A 209 21.46 -13.73 9.64
C ARG A 209 21.18 -12.75 8.50
N GLU A 210 21.37 -13.17 7.25
CA GLU A 210 21.00 -12.38 6.07
C GLU A 210 19.49 -12.22 5.96
N ASN A 211 18.73 -13.32 6.11
CA ASN A 211 17.26 -13.28 6.14
C ASN A 211 16.74 -12.41 7.29
N GLN A 212 17.34 -12.48 8.48
CA GLN A 212 16.97 -11.63 9.60
C GLN A 212 17.14 -10.15 9.26
N HIS A 213 18.26 -9.77 8.63
CA HIS A 213 18.53 -8.40 8.26
C HIS A 213 17.50 -7.89 7.24
N ILE A 214 17.21 -8.68 6.19
CA ILE A 214 16.18 -8.34 5.19
C ILE A 214 14.80 -8.20 5.85
N ILE A 215 14.44 -9.14 6.72
CA ILE A 215 13.15 -9.14 7.43
C ILE A 215 13.05 -7.94 8.37
N GLN A 216 14.14 -7.51 9.01
CA GLN A 216 14.13 -6.33 9.88
C GLN A 216 13.76 -5.04 9.12
N PHE A 217 14.13 -4.91 7.84
CA PHE A 217 13.72 -3.78 7.00
C PHE A 217 12.33 -3.94 6.40
N LEU A 218 11.98 -5.16 5.98
CA LEU A 218 10.68 -5.44 5.36
C LEU A 218 9.54 -5.41 6.39
N TYR A 219 9.81 -5.78 7.64
CA TYR A 219 8.83 -5.85 8.72
C TYR A 219 8.13 -4.52 9.05
N PRO A 220 8.82 -3.38 9.31
CA PRO A 220 8.15 -2.13 9.62
C PRO A 220 7.29 -1.63 8.46
N LEU A 221 7.75 -1.80 7.21
CA LEU A 221 6.98 -1.48 6.02
C LEU A 221 5.74 -2.37 5.89
N SER A 222 5.91 -3.68 6.12
CA SER A 222 4.84 -4.68 6.06
C SER A 222 3.76 -4.42 7.11
N ILE A 223 4.15 -4.09 8.34
CA ILE A 223 3.21 -3.73 9.42
C ILE A 223 2.50 -2.42 9.10
N TYR A 224 3.25 -1.40 8.67
CA TYR A 224 2.69 -0.10 8.32
C TYR A 224 1.61 -0.26 7.24
N GLN A 225 1.94 -0.95 6.15
CA GLN A 225 1.01 -1.24 5.06
C GLN A 225 -0.18 -2.10 5.52
N GLY A 226 0.09 -3.17 6.28
CA GLY A 226 -0.94 -4.07 6.78
C GLY A 226 -1.95 -3.36 7.69
N ILE A 227 -1.50 -2.52 8.63
CA ILE A 227 -2.39 -1.76 9.52
C ILE A 227 -3.25 -0.79 8.72
N PHE A 228 -2.64 0.00 7.82
CA PHE A 228 -3.37 0.99 7.02
C PHE A 228 -4.45 0.34 6.15
N LEU A 229 -4.12 -0.77 5.48
CA LEU A 229 -5.05 -1.49 4.61
C LEU A 229 -6.10 -2.26 5.40
N PHE A 230 -5.76 -2.81 6.56
CA PHE A 230 -6.71 -3.47 7.45
C PHE A 230 -7.74 -2.46 7.98
N LEU A 231 -7.31 -1.27 8.40
CA LEU A 231 -8.23 -0.21 8.82
C LEU A 231 -9.14 0.23 7.67
N PHE A 232 -8.59 0.43 6.47
CA PHE A 232 -9.41 0.82 5.31
C PHE A 232 -10.45 -0.25 4.92
N THR A 233 -10.03 -1.53 4.83
CA THR A 233 -10.92 -2.65 4.49
C THR A 233 -12.00 -2.86 5.54
N SER A 234 -11.63 -2.88 6.83
CA SER A 234 -12.57 -3.09 7.95
C SER A 234 -13.64 -2.00 8.00
N VAL A 235 -13.27 -0.73 7.88
CA VAL A 235 -14.25 0.35 7.86
C VAL A 235 -15.11 0.28 6.59
N GLY A 236 -14.55 -0.14 5.45
CA GLY A 236 -15.31 -0.42 4.23
C GLY A 236 -16.37 -1.50 4.42
N VAL A 237 -16.06 -2.57 5.15
CA VAL A 237 -17.01 -3.65 5.50
C VAL A 237 -18.10 -3.12 6.42
N VAL A 238 -17.73 -2.40 7.48
CA VAL A 238 -18.70 -1.78 8.41
C VAL A 238 -19.63 -0.84 7.66
N ALA A 239 -19.10 0.06 6.83
CA ALA A 239 -19.90 0.97 6.03
C ALA A 239 -20.87 0.23 5.09
N ALA A 240 -20.45 -0.89 4.51
CA ALA A 240 -21.31 -1.72 3.67
C ALA A 240 -22.46 -2.36 4.46
N MET A 241 -22.23 -2.81 5.70
CA MET A 241 -23.28 -3.37 6.56
C MET A 241 -24.36 -2.35 6.91
N PHE A 242 -24.00 -1.09 7.11
CA PHE A 242 -24.94 0.00 7.41
C PHE A 242 -25.55 0.66 6.16
N ARG A 243 -25.33 0.12 4.96
CA ARG A 243 -25.70 0.78 3.71
C ARG A 243 -27.20 1.07 3.59
N GLU A 244 -28.04 0.12 4.01
CA GLU A 244 -29.50 0.21 3.88
C GLU A 244 -30.13 1.21 4.88
N GLN A 245 -29.44 1.46 5.99
CA GLN A 245 -29.92 2.36 7.05
C GLN A 245 -29.50 3.81 6.82
N LEU A 246 -28.56 4.06 5.90
CA LEU A 246 -27.97 5.38 5.67
C LEU A 246 -28.46 6.02 4.36
N ALA A 247 -28.84 7.29 4.45
CA ALA A 247 -29.06 8.13 3.29
C ALA A 247 -27.82 8.11 2.37
N VAL A 248 -28.05 8.12 1.05
CA VAL A 248 -26.99 7.98 0.03
C VAL A 248 -25.87 9.01 0.19
N ILE A 249 -26.21 10.25 0.56
CA ILE A 249 -25.26 11.35 0.78
C ILE A 249 -24.38 11.08 2.01
N THR A 250 -24.99 10.66 3.12
CA THR A 250 -24.28 10.32 4.36
C THR A 250 -23.33 9.15 4.12
N PHE A 251 -23.81 8.08 3.48
CA PHE A 251 -22.98 6.93 3.12
C PHE A 251 -21.77 7.33 2.26
N ARG A 252 -21.98 8.14 1.22
CA ARG A 252 -20.89 8.63 0.35
C ARG A 252 -19.91 9.53 1.08
N THR A 253 -20.39 10.36 2.00
CA THR A 253 -19.54 11.25 2.80
C THR A 253 -18.68 10.45 3.77
N ILE A 254 -19.26 9.46 4.46
CA ILE A 254 -18.53 8.51 5.32
C ILE A 254 -17.45 7.80 4.49
N PHE A 255 -17.80 7.28 3.31
CA PHE A 255 -16.83 6.60 2.45
C PHE A 255 -15.72 7.54 1.96
N ALA A 256 -16.02 8.81 1.70
CA ALA A 256 -15.03 9.82 1.35
C ALA A 256 -14.12 10.16 2.54
N SER A 257 -14.67 10.37 3.74
CA SER A 257 -13.86 10.71 4.92
C SER A 257 -12.93 9.58 5.35
N ILE A 258 -13.37 8.34 5.17
CA ILE A 258 -12.61 7.13 5.48
C ILE A 258 -11.63 6.74 4.36
N TYR A 259 -11.61 7.45 3.23
CA TYR A 259 -10.72 7.12 2.13
C TYR A 259 -9.24 7.35 2.50
N VAL A 260 -8.61 6.35 3.13
CA VAL A 260 -7.26 6.43 3.72
C VAL A 260 -6.15 6.43 2.65
N ILE A 261 -6.45 5.99 1.43
CA ILE A 261 -5.46 5.79 0.36
C ILE A 261 -4.55 7.02 0.12
N PRO A 262 -5.05 8.27 0.00
CA PRO A 262 -4.20 9.44 -0.21
C PRO A 262 -3.27 9.72 0.97
N TYR A 263 -3.70 9.40 2.19
CA TYR A 263 -2.88 9.53 3.38
C TYR A 263 -1.79 8.48 3.37
N TYR A 264 -2.13 7.22 3.08
CA TYR A 264 -1.16 6.13 2.94
C TYR A 264 -0.08 6.47 1.89
N THR A 265 -0.47 6.96 0.71
CA THR A 265 0.51 7.35 -0.33
C THR A 265 1.36 8.55 0.09
N ALA A 266 0.84 9.47 0.90
CA ALA A 266 1.61 10.61 1.40
C ALA A 266 2.63 10.19 2.46
N SER A 267 2.27 9.31 3.39
CA SER A 267 3.16 8.90 4.48
C SER A 267 4.10 7.74 4.14
N THR A 268 3.77 6.89 3.16
CA THR A 268 4.67 5.80 2.70
C THR A 268 6.10 6.27 2.37
N PRO A 269 6.33 7.33 1.56
CA PRO A 269 7.68 7.81 1.28
C PRO A 269 8.44 8.25 2.54
N LEU A 270 7.75 8.86 3.52
CA LEU A 270 8.36 9.25 4.79
C LEU A 270 8.80 8.02 5.59
N VAL A 271 7.97 6.97 5.63
CA VAL A 271 8.28 5.70 6.28
C VAL A 271 9.47 5.03 5.59
N ILE A 272 9.51 5.01 4.25
CA ILE A 272 10.64 4.45 3.49
C ILE A 272 11.93 5.22 3.76
N LEU A 273 11.90 6.55 3.73
CA LEU A 273 13.07 7.39 4.06
C LEU A 273 13.57 7.13 5.49
N TRP A 274 12.64 7.00 6.44
CA TRP A 274 12.97 6.65 7.81
C TRP A 274 13.66 5.29 7.91
N ILE A 275 13.11 4.25 7.25
CA ILE A 275 13.70 2.90 7.20
C ILE A 275 15.10 2.94 6.58
N ILE A 276 15.30 3.66 5.47
CA ILE A 276 16.60 3.77 4.80
C ILE A 276 17.63 4.46 5.71
N ASN A 277 17.24 5.55 6.39
CA ASN A 277 18.13 6.25 7.29
C ASN A 277 18.53 5.36 8.48
N GLU A 278 17.59 4.60 9.02
CA GLU A 278 17.88 3.67 10.10
C GLU A 278 18.77 2.51 9.63
N ALA A 279 18.57 2.03 8.40
CA ALA A 279 19.45 1.05 7.77
C ALA A 279 20.88 1.57 7.63
N ARG A 280 21.05 2.83 7.21
CA ARG A 280 22.36 3.48 7.09
C ARG A 280 23.05 3.58 8.46
N LYS A 281 22.32 4.04 9.49
CA LYS A 281 22.86 4.14 10.85
C LYS A 281 23.32 2.78 11.40
N GLN A 282 22.54 1.72 11.18
CA GLN A 282 22.91 0.37 11.61
C GLN A 282 24.17 -0.13 10.88
N LYS A 283 24.31 0.15 9.58
CA LYS A 283 25.53 -0.17 8.82
C LYS A 283 26.75 0.56 9.39
N THR A 284 26.63 1.86 9.68
CA THR A 284 27.74 2.64 10.26
C THR A 284 28.16 2.10 11.62
N LYS A 285 27.21 1.86 12.54
CA LYS A 285 27.50 1.28 13.86
C LYS A 285 28.25 -0.05 13.75
N ARG A 286 27.82 -0.92 12.83
CA ARG A 286 28.47 -2.22 12.61
C ARG A 286 29.88 -2.08 12.04
N LEU A 287 30.11 -1.11 11.16
CA LEU A 287 31.45 -0.82 10.64
C LEU A 287 32.36 -0.28 11.74
N ASP A 288 31.85 0.58 12.62
CA ASP A 288 32.60 1.10 13.76
C ASP A 288 32.96 0.00 14.76
N GLU A 289 32.03 -0.92 15.05
CA GLU A 289 32.29 -2.12 15.87
C GLU A 289 33.40 -2.99 15.26
N LEU A 290 33.33 -3.27 13.95
CA LEU A 290 34.37 -4.06 13.26
C LEU A 290 35.72 -3.34 13.23
N ARG A 291 35.72 -2.02 13.08
CA ARG A 291 36.94 -1.19 13.13
C ARG A 291 37.58 -1.21 14.52
N ASN A 292 36.77 -1.12 15.58
CA ASN A 292 37.26 -1.18 16.96
C ASN A 292 37.86 -2.55 17.28
N VAL A 293 37.22 -3.65 16.88
CA VAL A 293 37.78 -5.01 17.05
C VAL A 293 39.08 -5.20 16.27
N LYS A 294 39.21 -4.60 15.08
CA LYS A 294 40.45 -4.62 14.31
C LYS A 294 41.55 -3.85 15.04
N ASN A 295 41.25 -2.66 15.55
CA ASN A 295 42.18 -1.86 16.34
C ASN A 295 42.64 -2.62 17.59
N GLU A 296 41.75 -3.28 18.32
CA GLU A 296 42.10 -4.09 19.49
C GLU A 296 43.03 -5.27 19.13
N ARG A 297 42.75 -5.97 18.02
CA ARG A 297 43.63 -7.03 17.53
C ARG A 297 44.98 -6.50 17.08
N GLU A 298 45.02 -5.39 16.33
CA GLU A 298 46.28 -4.76 15.92
C GLU A 298 47.09 -4.30 17.14
N LEU A 299 46.43 -3.74 18.15
CA LEU A 299 47.06 -3.37 19.43
C LEU A 299 47.66 -4.59 20.13
N TYR A 300 46.89 -5.70 20.21
CA TYR A 300 47.33 -6.97 20.77
C TYR A 300 48.55 -7.54 20.03
N PHE A 301 48.50 -7.64 18.70
CA PHE A 301 49.61 -8.14 17.89
C PHE A 301 50.85 -7.24 17.99
N SER A 302 50.67 -5.91 18.05
CA SER A 302 51.79 -4.98 18.22
C SER A 302 52.47 -5.17 19.58
N ASN A 303 51.70 -5.40 20.65
CA ASN A 303 52.25 -5.64 21.98
C ASN A 303 53.00 -6.98 22.05
N CYS A 304 52.46 -8.05 21.45
CA CYS A 304 53.17 -9.32 21.34
C CYS A 304 54.49 -9.19 20.58
N SER A 305 54.52 -8.45 19.47
CA SER A 305 55.75 -8.24 18.69
C SER A 305 56.84 -7.48 19.48
N LYS A 306 56.43 -6.49 20.30
CA LYS A 306 57.35 -5.73 21.17
C LYS A 306 57.95 -6.58 22.28
N LEU A 307 57.19 -7.54 22.82
CA LEU A 307 57.68 -8.49 23.82
C LEU A 307 58.68 -9.46 23.19
N TRP A 308 58.40 -9.95 21.98
CA TRP A 308 59.28 -10.88 21.28
C TRP A 308 60.63 -10.25 20.89
N ASN A 309 60.64 -8.99 20.45
CA ASN A 309 61.87 -8.30 20.05
C ASN A 309 62.75 -7.82 21.22
N LYS A 310 62.31 -8.01 22.47
CA LYS A 310 63.08 -7.67 23.67
C LYS A 310 63.74 -8.88 24.35
N ALA A 311 63.43 -10.09 23.88
CA ALA A 311 64.07 -11.33 24.30
C ALA A 311 65.19 -11.68 23.30
#